data_AF-A0A0V1PQE0-F1
#
_entry.id   AF-A0A0V1PQE0-F1
#
_cell.length_a   1.000
_cell.length_b   1.000
_cell.length_c   1.000
_cell.angle_alpha   90.00
_cell.angle_beta   90.00
_cell.angle_gamma   90.00
#
_symmetry.space_group_name_H-M   'P 1'
#
loop_
_entity.id
_entity.type
_entity.pdbx_description
1 polymer ?
#
loop_
_entity_poly.entity_id
_entity_poly.type
_entity_poly.pdbx_seq_one_letter_code
_entity_poly.pdbx_strand_id
1 'polypeptide(L)'
;MSIPSSYNRIVLNKAPIKEVNFNYGEESSTFRIEEVSFDENSVKDGEVVIKMLYLSNDPGQRGWMQKGIDAERMYLRILENDPIITLGLGEVVLSKSSKHSVGDKVTGRFTWQDYVIVNEERITRTIDVSLGLPLTSYLGPV
;
A
#
# COMPACT_ATOMS: atom_id res chain seq x y z
N MET A 1 6.56 10.45 -17.01
CA MET A 1 5.93 9.13 -17.28
C MET A 1 4.43 9.32 -17.17
N SER A 2 3.65 8.83 -18.14
CA SER A 2 2.18 8.82 -18.01
C SER A 2 1.75 7.78 -16.99
N ILE A 3 0.78 8.10 -16.14
CA ILE A 3 0.20 7.13 -15.19
C ILE A 3 -0.71 6.19 -16.01
N PRO A 4 -0.66 4.86 -15.79
CA PRO A 4 -1.49 3.93 -16.55
C PRO A 4 -2.98 4.12 -16.21
N SER A 5 -3.86 3.79 -17.16
CA SER A 5 -5.31 3.83 -16.98
C SER A 5 -5.86 2.71 -16.07
N SER A 6 -5.00 1.78 -15.65
CA SER A 6 -5.31 0.74 -14.67
C SER A 6 -4.05 0.28 -13.95
N TYR A 7 -4.22 -0.35 -12.79
CA TYR A 7 -3.13 -0.93 -12.00
C TYR A 7 -3.59 -2.12 -11.16
N ASN A 8 -2.66 -2.95 -10.71
CA ASN A 8 -3.00 -4.10 -9.86
C ASN A 8 -2.97 -3.74 -8.38
N ARG A 9 -3.85 -4.41 -7.62
CA ARG A 9 -3.80 -4.46 -6.15
C ARG A 9 -3.99 -5.89 -5.65
N ILE A 10 -3.46 -6.16 -4.47
CA ILE A 10 -3.71 -7.39 -3.73
C ILE A 10 -4.68 -7.09 -2.59
N VAL A 11 -5.78 -7.82 -2.55
CA VAL A 11 -6.80 -7.72 -1.50
C VAL A 11 -6.87 -9.01 -0.67
N LEU A 12 -7.38 -8.89 0.55
CA LEU A 12 -7.74 -10.04 1.37
C LEU A 12 -9.01 -10.67 0.79
N ASN A 13 -8.95 -11.86 0.19
CA ASN A 13 -10.12 -12.54 -0.34
C ASN A 13 -10.87 -13.32 0.74
N LYS A 14 -10.23 -14.35 1.31
CA LYS A 14 -10.77 -15.14 2.43
C LYS A 14 -9.87 -15.02 3.64
N ALA A 15 -10.41 -14.46 4.72
CA ALA A 15 -9.65 -14.28 5.95
C ALA A 15 -9.21 -15.64 6.53
N PRO A 16 -7.91 -15.86 6.76
CA PRO A 16 -7.42 -17.13 7.27
C PRO A 16 -7.82 -17.30 8.74
N ILE A 17 -8.11 -18.55 9.14
CA ILE A 17 -8.33 -18.91 10.55
C ILE A 17 -7.03 -19.48 11.15
N LYS A 18 -6.35 -20.38 10.42
CA LYS A 18 -5.07 -20.99 10.82
C LYS A 18 -4.02 -20.76 9.75
N GLU A 19 -4.06 -21.55 8.69
CA GLU A 19 -3.11 -21.45 7.57
C GLU A 19 -3.59 -20.42 6.55
N VAL A 20 -2.63 -19.83 5.85
CA VAL A 20 -2.88 -18.98 4.69
C VAL A 20 -2.98 -19.87 3.46
N ASN A 21 -4.04 -19.69 2.66
CA ASN A 21 -4.16 -20.38 1.37
C ASN A 21 -3.53 -19.51 0.27
N PHE A 22 -2.37 -19.94 -0.23
CA PHE A 22 -1.62 -19.24 -1.28
C PHE A 22 -2.00 -19.66 -2.71
N ASN A 23 -2.99 -20.55 -2.89
CA ASN A 23 -3.41 -21.04 -4.20
C ASN A 23 -4.20 -19.98 -4.98
N TYR A 24 -3.52 -18.99 -5.57
CA TYR A 24 -4.16 -17.92 -6.33
C TYR A 24 -5.15 -18.43 -7.38
N GLY A 25 -6.32 -17.78 -7.45
CA GLY A 25 -7.37 -18.08 -8.42
C GLY A 25 -8.48 -19.00 -7.90
N GLU A 26 -8.29 -19.63 -6.73
CA GLU A 26 -9.34 -20.38 -6.05
C GLU A 26 -10.28 -19.45 -5.28
N GLU A 27 -11.56 -19.81 -5.15
CA GLU A 27 -12.52 -19.08 -4.31
C GLU A 27 -12.06 -18.99 -2.84
N SER A 28 -11.37 -20.03 -2.37
CA SER A 28 -10.81 -20.18 -1.03
C SER A 28 -9.44 -19.53 -0.84
N SER A 29 -8.86 -18.89 -1.86
CA SER A 29 -7.55 -18.21 -1.74
C SER A 29 -7.59 -17.16 -0.64
N THR A 30 -6.53 -17.01 0.15
CA THR A 30 -6.45 -15.92 1.11
C THR A 30 -6.32 -14.58 0.41
N PHE A 31 -5.61 -14.52 -0.71
CA PHE A 31 -5.41 -13.28 -1.47
C PHE A 31 -6.03 -13.37 -2.87
N ARG A 32 -6.41 -12.22 -3.40
CA ARG A 32 -6.81 -12.07 -4.81
C ARG A 32 -6.09 -10.85 -5.39
N ILE A 33 -5.67 -10.96 -6.64
CA ILE A 33 -5.19 -9.82 -7.44
C ILE A 33 -6.40 -9.23 -8.16
N GLU A 34 -6.53 -7.91 -8.08
CA GLU A 34 -7.57 -7.15 -8.78
C GLU A 34 -6.92 -6.08 -9.63
N GLU A 35 -7.41 -5.91 -10.86
CA GLU A 35 -7.11 -4.75 -11.69
C GLU A 35 -8.11 -3.64 -11.37
N VAL A 36 -7.58 -2.43 -11.14
CA VAL A 36 -8.36 -1.24 -10.79
C VAL A 36 -8.17 -0.20 -11.87
N SER A 37 -9.26 0.29 -12.45
CA SER A 37 -9.23 1.44 -13.37
C SER A 37 -8.78 2.69 -12.63
N PHE A 38 -7.94 3.49 -13.29
CA PHE A 38 -7.41 4.74 -12.77
C PHE A 38 -7.79 5.90 -13.69
N ASP A 39 -8.41 6.92 -13.08
CA ASP A 39 -8.68 8.21 -13.71
C ASP A 39 -7.99 9.30 -12.89
N GLU A 40 -7.07 10.03 -13.52
CA GLU A 40 -6.29 11.11 -12.89
C GLU A 40 -7.20 12.22 -12.34
N ASN A 41 -8.37 12.42 -12.96
CA ASN A 41 -9.34 13.42 -12.54
C ASN A 41 -10.06 13.05 -11.23
N SER A 42 -10.01 11.78 -10.82
CA SER A 42 -10.60 11.30 -9.56
C SER A 42 -9.80 11.71 -8.33
N VAL A 43 -8.55 12.13 -8.49
CA VAL A 43 -7.67 12.58 -7.40
C VAL A 43 -8.18 13.90 -6.84
N LYS A 44 -8.30 14.00 -5.52
CA LYS A 44 -8.85 15.17 -4.81
C LYS A 44 -7.75 16.08 -4.27
N ASP A 45 -8.14 17.27 -3.85
CA ASP A 45 -7.24 18.22 -3.20
C ASP A 45 -6.67 17.61 -1.90
N GLY A 46 -5.37 17.78 -1.68
CA GLY A 46 -4.64 17.15 -0.58
C GLY A 46 -4.32 15.66 -0.80
N GLU A 47 -4.68 15.08 -1.95
CA GLU A 47 -4.28 13.72 -2.30
C GLU A 47 -3.04 13.69 -3.21
N VAL A 48 -2.34 12.57 -3.14
CA VAL A 48 -1.20 12.24 -4.00
C VAL A 48 -1.38 10.84 -4.56
N VAL A 49 -0.84 10.62 -5.74
CA VAL A 49 -0.71 9.30 -6.36
C VAL A 49 0.74 8.88 -6.24
N ILE A 50 0.97 7.74 -5.62
CA ILE A 50 2.30 7.21 -5.35
C ILE A 50 2.45 5.91 -6.13
N LYS A 51 3.48 5.82 -6.98
CA LYS A 51 3.93 4.56 -7.56
C LYS A 51 4.74 3.81 -6.51
N MET A 52 4.29 2.63 -6.13
CA MET A 52 4.98 1.81 -5.14
C MET A 52 6.28 1.24 -5.71
N LEU A 53 7.37 1.32 -4.95
CA LEU A 53 8.69 0.80 -5.33
C LEU A 53 9.11 -0.36 -4.43
N TYR A 54 8.80 -0.27 -3.13
CA TYR A 54 9.10 -1.29 -2.15
C TYR A 54 7.92 -1.43 -1.17
N LEU A 55 7.58 -2.68 -0.84
CA LEU A 55 6.52 -3.03 0.10
C LEU A 55 7.16 -3.81 1.25
N SER A 56 6.79 -3.47 2.48
CA SER A 56 7.17 -4.26 3.65
C SER A 56 6.26 -5.49 3.78
N ASN A 57 6.84 -6.58 4.28
CA ASN A 57 6.14 -7.78 4.69
C ASN A 57 6.39 -7.97 6.19
N ASP A 58 5.38 -7.64 7.00
CA ASP A 58 5.49 -7.56 8.46
C ASP A 58 4.68 -8.66 9.15
N PRO A 59 5.21 -9.33 10.20
CA PRO A 59 4.47 -10.36 10.93
C PRO A 59 3.11 -9.90 11.47
N GLY A 60 2.96 -8.62 11.81
CA GLY A 60 1.71 -8.01 12.27
C GLY A 60 0.58 -8.07 11.24
N GLN A 61 0.89 -8.07 9.94
CA GLN A 61 -0.12 -8.20 8.87
C GLN A 61 -0.94 -9.49 9.03
N ARG A 62 -0.29 -10.59 9.47
CA ARG A 62 -0.98 -11.86 9.72
C ARG A 62 -2.04 -11.72 10.81
N GLY A 63 -1.78 -10.92 11.84
CA GLY A 63 -2.73 -10.60 12.90
C GLY A 63 -3.91 -9.77 12.37
N TRP A 64 -3.63 -8.73 11.59
CA TRP A 64 -4.66 -7.81 11.08
C TRP A 64 -5.68 -8.49 10.14
N MET A 65 -5.28 -9.58 9.48
CA MET A 65 -6.14 -10.33 8.55
C MET A 65 -6.84 -11.55 9.17
N GLN A 66 -6.46 -11.98 10.38
CA GLN A 66 -6.94 -13.25 10.94
C GLN A 66 -8.41 -13.20 11.35
N LYS A 67 -9.19 -14.22 10.96
CA LYS A 67 -10.54 -14.42 11.46
C LYS A 67 -10.52 -15.08 12.84
N GLY A 68 -11.37 -14.58 13.74
CA GLY A 68 -11.56 -15.15 15.08
C GLY A 68 -10.57 -14.67 16.14
N ILE A 69 -9.72 -13.68 15.82
CA ILE A 69 -8.97 -12.93 16.83
C ILE A 69 -9.86 -11.79 17.34
N ASP A 70 -9.77 -11.53 18.65
CA ASP A 70 -10.45 -10.43 19.34
C ASP A 70 -10.04 -9.07 18.74
N ALA A 71 -11.00 -8.36 18.19
CA ALA A 71 -10.77 -7.07 17.53
C ALA A 71 -10.33 -5.98 18.51
N GLU A 72 -10.69 -6.07 19.80
CA GLU A 72 -10.28 -5.09 20.81
C GLU A 72 -8.78 -5.16 21.12
N ARG A 73 -8.13 -6.28 20.77
CA ARG A 73 -6.68 -6.48 20.93
C ARG A 73 -5.88 -6.00 19.72
N MET A 74 -6.54 -5.48 18.68
CA MET A 74 -5.90 -5.03 17.45
C MET A 74 -5.96 -3.52 17.30
N TYR A 75 -4.84 -2.92 16.93
CA TYR A 75 -4.79 -1.50 16.55
C TYR A 75 -5.06 -1.27 15.05
N LEU A 76 -5.05 -2.34 14.24
CA LEU A 76 -5.39 -2.34 12.81
C LEU A 76 -6.11 -3.63 12.45
N ARG A 77 -7.03 -3.53 11.49
CA ARG A 77 -7.80 -4.67 10.96
C ARG A 77 -7.94 -4.53 9.45
N ILE A 78 -7.82 -5.65 8.73
CA ILE A 78 -8.05 -5.78 7.30
C ILE A 78 -9.25 -6.71 7.11
N LEU A 79 -10.30 -6.22 6.45
CA LEU A 79 -11.49 -7.01 6.16
C LEU A 79 -11.39 -7.68 4.80
N GLU A 80 -12.26 -8.66 4.55
CA GLU A 80 -12.35 -9.26 3.22
C GLU A 80 -12.72 -8.19 2.19
N ASN A 81 -12.04 -8.24 1.05
CA ASN A 81 -11.99 -7.28 -0.05
C ASN A 81 -11.21 -5.98 0.20
N ASP A 82 -10.64 -5.78 1.40
CA ASP A 82 -9.74 -4.66 1.63
C ASP A 82 -8.36 -4.94 1.00
N PRO A 83 -7.69 -3.91 0.45
CA PRO A 83 -6.28 -4.01 0.08
C PRO A 83 -5.40 -4.28 1.30
N ILE A 84 -4.33 -5.07 1.11
CA ILE A 84 -3.43 -5.42 2.22
C ILE A 84 -2.62 -4.20 2.66
N ILE A 85 -2.77 -3.79 3.92
CA ILE A 85 -2.03 -2.65 4.50
C ILE A 85 -0.56 -3.01 4.66
N THR A 86 0.34 -2.08 4.31
CA THR A 86 1.80 -2.24 4.44
C THR A 86 2.47 -0.93 4.84
N LEU A 87 3.70 -0.99 5.33
CA LEU A 87 4.63 0.14 5.23
C LEU A 87 5.34 0.05 3.88
N GLY A 88 5.48 1.17 3.18
CA GLY A 88 6.11 1.15 1.86
C GLY A 88 6.93 2.38 1.56
N LEU A 89 7.72 2.27 0.50
CA LEU A 89 8.46 3.36 -0.13
C LEU A 89 7.99 3.46 -1.58
N GLY A 90 7.63 4.67 -1.99
CA GLY A 90 7.20 4.95 -3.35
C GLY A 90 7.65 6.30 -3.87
N GLU A 91 7.26 6.60 -5.09
CA GLU A 91 7.50 7.88 -5.77
C GLU A 91 6.16 8.57 -6.07
N VAL A 92 6.04 9.85 -5.71
CA VAL A 92 4.88 10.66 -6.07
C VAL A 92 4.88 10.88 -7.59
N VAL A 93 3.84 10.43 -8.27
CA VAL A 93 3.69 10.55 -9.74
C VAL A 93 2.62 11.55 -10.16
N LEU A 94 1.70 11.91 -9.25
CA LEU A 94 0.74 13.01 -9.38
C LEU A 94 0.48 13.57 -7.97
N SER A 95 0.38 14.89 -7.85
CA SER A 95 0.13 15.54 -6.56
C SER A 95 -0.89 16.67 -6.70
N LYS A 96 -1.88 16.67 -5.80
CA LYS A 96 -2.70 17.84 -5.46
C LYS A 96 -2.43 18.28 -4.01
N SER A 97 -1.27 17.91 -3.48
CA SER A 97 -0.78 18.28 -2.15
C SER A 97 0.05 19.55 -2.21
N SER A 98 0.01 20.37 -1.14
CA SER A 98 0.93 21.50 -0.97
C SER A 98 2.26 21.12 -0.32
N LYS A 99 2.36 19.89 0.22
CA LYS A 99 3.52 19.39 0.99
C LYS A 99 4.42 18.46 0.19
N HIS A 100 3.89 17.81 -0.84
CA HIS A 100 4.61 16.80 -1.63
C HIS A 100 4.51 17.10 -3.11
N SER A 101 5.64 17.00 -3.81
CA SER A 101 5.77 17.28 -5.24
C SER A 101 5.94 16.00 -6.04
N VAL A 102 5.59 16.04 -7.33
CA VAL A 102 5.90 14.94 -8.26
C VAL A 102 7.42 14.71 -8.30
N GLY A 103 7.83 13.44 -8.21
CA GLY A 103 9.22 13.00 -8.13
C GLY A 103 9.69 12.70 -6.69
N ASP A 104 9.00 13.23 -5.67
CA ASP A 104 9.34 12.98 -4.27
C ASP A 104 9.32 11.49 -3.96
N LYS A 105 10.36 11.04 -3.24
CA LYS A 105 10.42 9.69 -2.69
C LYS A 105 9.87 9.72 -1.29
N VAL A 106 8.84 8.92 -1.02
CA VAL A 106 8.07 9.01 0.23
C VAL A 106 7.93 7.64 0.87
N THR A 107 7.90 7.63 2.20
CA THR A 107 7.54 6.46 3.01
C THR A 107 6.27 6.73 3.79
N GLY A 108 5.47 5.70 4.00
CA GLY A 108 4.25 5.80 4.78
C GLY A 108 3.54 4.46 4.92
N ARG A 109 2.33 4.53 5.49
CA ARG A 109 1.42 3.39 5.53
C ARG A 109 0.54 3.42 4.28
N PHE A 110 0.74 2.42 3.44
CA PHE A 110 0.09 2.28 2.14
C PHE A 110 -0.56 0.89 2.04
N THR A 111 -0.74 0.39 0.83
CA THR A 111 -1.33 -0.91 0.55
C THR A 111 -0.53 -1.64 -0.55
N TRP A 112 -0.68 -2.96 -0.64
CA TRP A 112 -0.06 -3.77 -1.69
C TRP A 112 -0.73 -3.51 -3.05
N GLN A 113 -0.28 -2.48 -3.73
CA GLN A 113 -0.76 -2.06 -5.05
C GLN A 113 0.39 -1.46 -5.86
N ASP A 114 0.30 -1.47 -7.18
CA ASP A 114 1.31 -0.79 -8.02
C ASP A 114 1.26 0.73 -7.83
N TYR A 115 0.06 1.29 -7.66
CA TYR A 115 -0.20 2.69 -7.40
C TYR A 115 -1.18 2.85 -6.23
N VAL A 116 -0.95 3.85 -5.38
CA VAL A 116 -1.84 4.20 -4.26
C VAL A 116 -2.25 5.65 -4.35
N ILE A 117 -3.55 5.91 -4.16
CA ILE A 117 -4.09 7.26 -3.99
C ILE A 117 -4.31 7.44 -2.50
N VAL A 118 -3.63 8.42 -1.90
CA VAL A 118 -3.73 8.67 -0.46
C VAL A 118 -3.76 10.17 -0.18
N ASN A 119 -4.43 10.55 0.90
CA ASN A 119 -4.25 11.88 1.46
C ASN A 119 -2.79 12.07 1.92
N GLU A 120 -2.25 13.27 1.74
CA GLU A 120 -0.89 13.65 2.12
C GLU A 120 -0.52 13.28 3.57
N GLU A 121 -1.49 13.26 4.49
CA GLU A 121 -1.28 12.89 5.91
C GLU A 121 -0.89 11.42 6.11
N ARG A 122 -1.09 10.55 5.11
CA ARG A 122 -0.64 9.15 5.15
C ARG A 122 0.86 9.00 4.87
N ILE A 123 1.50 10.03 4.32
CA ILE A 123 2.95 10.06 4.14
C ILE A 123 3.59 10.38 5.48
N THR A 124 4.49 9.51 5.93
CA THR A 124 5.25 9.69 7.18
C THR A 124 6.51 10.51 6.95
N ARG A 125 7.16 10.35 5.79
CA ARG A 125 8.43 11.05 5.49
C ARG A 125 8.65 11.20 3.99
N THR A 126 9.12 12.37 3.58
CA THR A 126 9.81 12.58 2.29
C THR A 126 11.30 12.32 2.46
N ILE A 127 11.87 11.49 1.60
CA ILE A 127 13.27 11.07 1.64
C ILE A 127 14.13 12.12 0.94
N ASP A 128 15.16 12.60 1.65
CA ASP A 128 16.24 13.37 1.05
C ASP A 128 17.19 12.43 0.29
N VAL A 129 17.16 12.53 -1.05
CA VAL A 129 17.98 11.75 -1.97
C VAL A 129 19.22 12.49 -2.44
N SER A 130 19.51 13.69 -1.91
CA SER A 130 20.64 14.54 -2.32
C SER A 130 22.01 13.88 -2.15
N LEU A 131 22.13 12.96 -1.19
CA LEU A 131 23.35 12.18 -0.95
C LEU A 131 23.58 11.06 -1.97
N GLY A 132 22.63 10.79 -2.87
CA GLY A 132 22.76 9.77 -3.91
C GLY A 132 22.81 8.33 -3.39
N LEU A 133 22.38 8.09 -2.15
CA LEU A 133 22.33 6.74 -1.59
C LEU A 133 21.24 5.90 -2.28
N PRO A 134 21.44 4.58 -2.45
CA PRO A 134 20.37 3.69 -2.92
C PRO A 134 19.12 3.80 -2.04
N LEU A 135 17.92 3.81 -2.65
CA LEU A 135 16.66 3.92 -1.91
C LEU A 135 16.47 2.84 -0.84
N THR A 136 17.03 1.66 -1.06
CA THR A 136 17.02 0.56 -0.09
C THR A 136 17.73 0.90 1.22
N SER A 137 18.67 1.86 1.22
CA SER A 137 19.33 2.36 2.44
C SER A 137 18.37 3.06 3.41
N TYR A 138 17.19 3.47 2.92
CA TYR A 138 16.17 4.16 3.70
C TYR A 138 15.08 3.23 4.23
N LEU A 139 15.14 1.93 3.93
CA LEU A 139 14.23 0.89 4.40
C LEU A 139 14.70 0.28 5.74
N GLY A 140 15.15 1.14 6.68
CA GLY A 140 15.70 0.72 7.97
C GLY A 140 14.80 -0.25 8.76
N PRO A 141 15.31 -0.86 9.84
CA PRO A 141 14.58 -1.89 10.59
C PRO A 141 13.25 -1.33 11.13
N VAL A 142 12.23 -2.18 11.06
CA VAL A 142 10.86 -1.94 11.56
C VAL A 142 10.79 -2.19 13.06
#